data_AF-A0A0D7A497-F1
#
_entry.id   AF-A0A0D7A497-F1
#
_cell.length_a   1.000
_cell.length_b   1.000
_cell.length_c   1.000
_cell.angle_alpha   90.00
_cell.angle_beta   90.00
_cell.angle_gamma   90.00
#
_symmetry.space_group_name_H-M   'P 1'
#
loop_
_entity.id
_entity.type
_entity.pdbx_description
1 polymer ?
#
loop_
_entity_poly.entity_id
_entity_poly.type
_entity_poly.pdbx_seq_one_letter_code
_entity_poly.pdbx_strand_id
1 'polypeptide(L)'
;FQAGNELFQIPKGHLIEESEVFKDMFTDGGANDEEGKTDLSPIVLGDVDPLNFSALLDILYSSRGANSPPAHTKDVWLAVLRLSLRWEMENIRMICISALDEMVLNATEKVIFAREFFHIPWLRQGYETFITSVQPSEELAGRISAETVVKLFLAREYHGSKSSYCQK
;
A
#
# COMPACT_ATOMS: atom_id res chain seq x y z
N PHE A 1 -0.88 -11.87 19.49
CA PHE A 1 -1.69 -10.77 18.95
C PHE A 1 -3.12 -11.24 18.80
N GLN A 2 -4.08 -10.32 18.87
CA GLN A 2 -5.47 -10.59 18.53
C GLN A 2 -5.88 -9.64 17.41
N ALA A 3 -6.31 -10.16 16.26
CA ALA A 3 -6.93 -9.36 15.20
C ALA A 3 -8.37 -9.88 15.05
N GLY A 4 -9.36 -8.98 15.14
CA GLY A 4 -10.76 -9.38 15.22
C GLY A 4 -11.01 -10.45 16.30
N ASN A 5 -11.51 -11.61 15.86
CA ASN A 5 -11.80 -12.77 16.71
C ASN A 5 -10.71 -13.86 16.68
N GLU A 6 -9.56 -13.61 16.06
CA GLU A 6 -8.48 -14.59 15.91
C GLU A 6 -7.25 -14.23 16.74
N LEU A 7 -6.61 -15.27 17.30
CA LEU A 7 -5.36 -15.17 18.03
C LEU A 7 -4.19 -15.64 17.16
N PHE A 8 -3.14 -14.82 17.11
CA PHE A 8 -1.92 -15.07 16.36
C PHE A 8 -0.75 -15.22 17.34
N GLN A 9 -0.20 -16.44 17.41
CA GLN A 9 1.01 -16.76 18.15
C GLN A 9 2.20 -16.81 17.19
N ILE A 10 3.01 -15.76 17.22
CA ILE A 10 4.10 -15.57 16.25
C ILE A 10 5.40 -15.11 16.93
N PRO A 11 6.58 -15.46 16.37
CA PRO A 11 7.85 -14.92 16.84
C PRO A 11 7.94 -13.41 16.63
N LYS A 12 8.12 -12.65 17.72
CA LYS A 12 8.15 -11.18 17.70
C LYS A 12 9.38 -10.58 17.01
N GLY A 13 10.47 -11.35 16.90
CA GLY A 13 11.77 -10.85 16.43
C GLY A 13 11.70 -10.12 15.09
N HIS A 14 11.07 -10.72 14.08
CA HIS A 14 10.95 -10.09 12.76
C HIS A 14 10.04 -8.87 12.75
N LEU A 15 9.02 -8.80 13.62
CA LEU A 15 8.20 -7.59 13.75
C LEU A 15 9.01 -6.43 14.34
N ILE A 16 9.82 -6.71 15.37
CA ILE A 16 10.69 -5.73 16.04
C ILE A 16 11.77 -5.22 15.08
N GLU A 17 12.36 -6.11 14.29
CA GLU A 17 13.38 -5.74 13.29
C GLU A 17 12.81 -4.89 12.15
N GLU A 18 11.55 -5.13 11.78
CA GLU A 18 10.92 -4.52 10.62
C GLU A 18 10.19 -3.21 10.94
N SER A 19 9.88 -2.95 12.22
CA SER A 19 9.00 -1.84 12.63
C SER A 19 9.39 -1.30 14.00
N GLU A 20 9.75 -0.01 14.05
CA GLU A 20 9.95 0.70 15.30
C GLU A 20 8.63 0.80 16.09
N VAL A 21 7.47 0.88 15.43
CA VAL A 21 6.16 0.85 16.10
C VAL A 21 5.96 -0.43 16.90
N PHE A 22 6.28 -1.59 16.33
CA PHE A 22 6.20 -2.85 17.06
C PHE A 22 7.25 -2.95 18.15
N LYS A 23 8.47 -2.47 17.90
CA LYS A 23 9.54 -2.43 18.91
C LYS A 23 9.13 -1.62 20.13
N ASP A 24 8.62 -0.40 19.94
CA ASP A 24 8.15 0.48 21.00
C ASP A 24 6.99 -0.16 21.77
N MET A 25 6.04 -0.77 21.05
CA MET A 25 4.92 -1.52 21.63
C MET A 25 5.38 -2.68 22.54
N PHE A 26 6.56 -3.25 22.32
CA PHE A 26 7.12 -4.29 23.18
C PHE A 26 8.03 -3.77 24.29
N THR A 27 8.58 -2.56 24.17
CA THR A 27 9.48 -1.97 25.17
C THR A 27 8.77 -1.09 26.19
N ASP A 28 7.64 -0.49 25.82
CA ASP A 28 6.89 0.45 26.67
C ASP A 28 5.99 -0.22 27.71
N GLY A 29 5.96 -1.55 27.72
CA GLY A 29 5.27 -2.32 28.76
C GLY A 29 5.97 -2.15 30.11
N GLY A 30 5.32 -1.43 31.04
CA GLY A 30 5.79 -1.27 32.41
C GLY A 30 6.03 -2.62 33.12
N ALA A 31 6.70 -2.61 34.27
CA ALA A 31 7.08 -3.83 34.99
C ALA A 31 5.90 -4.79 35.33
N ASN A 32 4.66 -4.29 35.30
CA ASN A 32 3.42 -5.04 35.56
C ASN A 32 2.58 -5.31 34.29
N ASP A 33 3.10 -5.00 33.10
CA ASP A 33 2.33 -5.12 31.87
C ASP A 33 2.32 -6.58 31.40
N GLU A 34 1.14 -7.21 31.40
CA GLU A 34 0.95 -8.57 30.89
C GLU A 34 0.57 -8.58 29.39
N GLU A 35 0.38 -7.41 28.78
CA GLU A 35 -0.04 -7.30 27.38
C GLU A 35 0.98 -7.93 26.43
N GLY A 36 0.47 -8.77 25.53
CA GLY A 36 1.26 -9.53 24.57
C GLY A 36 2.13 -10.65 25.15
N LYS A 37 2.02 -11.00 26.44
CA LYS A 37 2.81 -12.08 27.06
C LYS A 37 2.10 -13.43 27.09
N THR A 38 0.77 -13.44 27.14
CA THR A 38 -0.04 -14.66 27.19
C THR A 38 -1.24 -14.56 26.24
N ASP A 39 -1.89 -15.69 25.96
CA ASP A 39 -3.13 -15.72 25.17
C ASP A 39 -4.31 -15.03 25.86
N LEU A 40 -4.25 -14.89 27.18
CA LEU A 40 -5.28 -14.22 27.99
C LEU A 40 -5.12 -12.69 27.99
N SER A 41 -3.93 -12.21 27.63
CA SER A 41 -3.59 -10.79 27.54
C SER A 41 -2.88 -10.52 26.21
N PRO A 42 -3.53 -10.70 25.05
CA PRO A 42 -2.89 -10.44 23.76
C PRO A 42 -2.79 -8.93 23.49
N ILE A 43 -1.83 -8.53 22.64
CA ILE A 43 -1.88 -7.20 22.00
C ILE A 43 -3.05 -7.20 21.02
N VAL A 44 -4.03 -6.33 21.26
CA VAL A 44 -5.27 -6.26 20.46
C VAL A 44 -5.10 -5.27 19.29
N LEU A 45 -5.27 -5.77 18.08
CA LEU A 45 -5.24 -5.04 16.82
C LEU A 45 -6.69 -4.71 16.42
N GLY A 46 -7.27 -3.70 17.07
CA GLY A 46 -8.73 -3.51 17.14
C GLY A 46 -9.46 -3.37 15.81
N ASP A 47 -8.89 -2.68 14.83
CA ASP A 47 -9.50 -2.42 13.51
C ASP A 47 -8.82 -3.20 12.38
N VAL A 48 -8.06 -4.24 12.72
CA VAL A 48 -7.35 -5.07 11.75
C VAL A 48 -8.15 -6.33 11.46
N ASP A 49 -8.46 -6.52 10.18
CA ASP A 49 -9.05 -7.77 9.68
C ASP A 49 -8.06 -8.94 9.83
N PRO A 50 -8.48 -10.10 10.37
CA PRO A 50 -7.61 -11.26 10.58
C PRO A 50 -6.91 -11.75 9.30
N LEU A 51 -7.60 -11.74 8.15
CA LEU A 51 -7.04 -12.19 6.87
C LEU A 51 -5.94 -11.25 6.38
N ASN A 52 -6.14 -9.95 6.56
CA ASN A 52 -5.14 -8.94 6.19
C ASN A 52 -3.90 -9.04 7.08
N PHE A 53 -4.08 -9.29 8.39
CA PHE A 53 -2.96 -9.52 9.29
C PHE A 53 -2.22 -10.82 8.95
N SER A 54 -2.96 -11.90 8.68
CA SER A 54 -2.36 -13.17 8.26
C SER A 54 -1.53 -13.02 6.98
N ALA A 55 -2.03 -12.28 5.98
CA ALA A 55 -1.30 -12.02 4.74
C ALA A 55 -0.03 -11.19 4.97
N LEU A 56 -0.08 -10.19 5.86
CA LEU A 56 1.11 -9.44 6.26
C LEU A 56 2.18 -10.37 6.85
N LEU A 57 1.79 -11.24 7.77
CA LEU A 57 2.70 -12.20 8.40
C LEU A 57 3.30 -13.14 7.37
N ASP A 58 2.48 -13.65 6.44
CA ASP A 58 2.93 -14.53 5.37
C ASP A 58 4.03 -13.87 4.52
N ILE A 59 3.83 -12.60 4.13
CA ILE A 59 4.83 -11.82 3.41
C ILE A 59 6.08 -11.56 4.27
N LEU A 60 5.90 -11.16 5.53
CA LEU A 60 7.00 -10.88 6.46
C LEU A 60 7.92 -12.07 6.65
N TYR A 61 7.37 -13.27 6.90
CA TYR A 61 8.15 -14.47 7.15
C TYR A 61 8.65 -15.14 5.86
N SER A 62 7.95 -14.98 4.73
CA SER A 62 8.40 -15.52 3.44
C SER A 62 9.52 -14.70 2.81
N SER A 63 9.50 -13.36 2.96
CA SER A 63 10.48 -12.45 2.33
C SER A 63 11.93 -12.64 2.80
N ARG A 64 12.14 -13.29 3.96
CA ARG A 64 13.47 -13.57 4.53
C ARG A 64 13.95 -15.00 4.24
N GLY A 65 13.11 -15.84 3.64
CA GLY A 65 13.46 -17.19 3.19
C GLY A 65 13.83 -17.24 1.71
N ALA A 66 14.08 -18.45 1.21
CA ALA A 66 14.26 -18.71 -0.22
C ALA A 66 12.93 -18.84 -1.00
N ASN A 67 11.80 -18.61 -0.32
CA ASN A 67 10.47 -18.77 -0.89
C ASN A 67 9.97 -17.44 -1.43
N SER A 68 9.49 -17.43 -2.66
CA SER A 68 8.73 -16.28 -3.16
C SER A 68 7.50 -16.05 -2.29
N PRO A 69 7.08 -14.79 -2.05
CA PRO A 69 5.82 -14.51 -1.40
C PRO A 69 4.68 -15.24 -2.12
N PRO A 70 3.68 -15.76 -1.40
CA PRO A 70 2.53 -16.38 -2.02
C PRO A 70 1.79 -15.41 -2.95
N ALA A 71 1.17 -15.96 -3.99
CA ALA A 71 0.36 -15.16 -4.91
C ALA A 71 -0.90 -14.67 -4.19
N HIS A 72 -0.94 -13.38 -3.88
CA HIS A 72 -2.12 -12.73 -3.30
C HIS A 72 -2.92 -11.96 -4.36
N THR A 73 -4.20 -11.73 -4.08
CA THR A 73 -5.04 -10.86 -4.91
C THR A 73 -4.63 -9.40 -4.73
N LYS A 74 -5.00 -8.54 -5.70
CA LYS A 74 -4.77 -7.09 -5.62
C LYS A 74 -5.30 -6.49 -4.32
N ASP A 75 -6.49 -6.89 -3.89
CA ASP A 75 -7.12 -6.35 -2.67
C ASP A 75 -6.34 -6.73 -1.41
N VAL A 76 -5.79 -7.94 -1.36
CA VAL A 76 -4.91 -8.38 -0.27
C VAL A 76 -3.61 -7.58 -0.27
N TRP A 77 -2.96 -7.38 -1.43
CA TRP A 77 -1.76 -6.54 -1.50
C TRP A 77 -2.02 -5.10 -1.06
N LEU A 78 -3.15 -4.52 -1.46
CA LEU A 78 -3.55 -3.18 -1.02
C LEU A 78 -3.80 -3.14 0.49
N ALA A 79 -4.42 -4.18 1.05
CA ALA A 79 -4.64 -4.26 2.49
C ALA A 79 -3.33 -4.39 3.28
N VAL A 80 -2.40 -5.23 2.82
CA VAL A 80 -1.08 -5.36 3.44
C VAL A 80 -0.28 -4.06 3.30
N LEU A 81 -0.35 -3.38 2.15
CA LEU A 81 0.31 -2.08 1.95
C LEU A 81 -0.22 -1.00 2.91
N ARG A 82 -1.52 -1.03 3.25
CA ARG A 82 -2.09 -0.15 4.29
C ARG A 82 -1.53 -0.48 5.67
N LEU A 83 -1.44 -1.77 6.03
CA LEU A 83 -0.87 -2.22 7.30
C LEU A 83 0.61 -1.88 7.40
N SER A 84 1.37 -2.03 6.31
CA SER A 84 2.80 -1.70 6.29
C SER A 84 3.04 -0.21 6.49
N LEU A 85 2.17 0.66 5.98
CA LEU A 85 2.24 2.10 6.29
C LEU A 85 1.88 2.39 7.74
N ARG A 86 0.83 1.76 8.27
CA ARG A 86 0.39 1.95 9.66
C ARG A 86 1.48 1.59 10.67
N TRP A 87 2.21 0.52 10.40
CA TRP A 87 3.26 0.01 11.28
C TRP A 87 4.67 0.35 10.77
N GLU A 88 4.80 1.28 9.84
CA GLU A 88 6.09 1.79 9.35
C GLU A 88 7.07 0.70 8.87
N MET A 89 6.53 -0.35 8.24
CA MET A 89 7.29 -1.48 7.71
C MET A 89 7.74 -1.20 6.26
N GLU A 90 8.82 -0.44 6.10
CA GLU A 90 9.24 0.05 4.78
C GLU A 90 9.66 -1.07 3.82
N ASN A 91 10.28 -2.17 4.28
CA ASN A 91 10.62 -3.25 3.32
C ASN A 91 9.37 -3.97 2.82
N ILE A 92 8.41 -4.21 3.72
CA ILE A 92 7.11 -4.80 3.35
C ILE A 92 6.35 -3.88 2.38
N ARG A 93 6.39 -2.57 2.62
CA ARG A 93 5.81 -1.57 1.73
C ARG A 93 6.40 -1.69 0.32
N MET A 94 7.73 -1.79 0.20
CA MET A 94 8.41 -1.95 -1.09
C MET A 94 8.02 -3.26 -1.80
N ILE A 95 7.92 -4.36 -1.06
CA ILE A 95 7.46 -5.66 -1.60
C ILE A 95 6.05 -5.53 -2.17
N CYS A 96 5.14 -4.91 -1.43
CA CYS A 96 3.76 -4.72 -1.88
C CYS A 96 3.67 -3.82 -3.11
N ILE A 97 4.46 -2.73 -3.18
CA ILE A 97 4.52 -1.85 -4.36
C ILE A 97 5.02 -2.64 -5.58
N SER A 98 6.09 -3.42 -5.43
CA SER A 98 6.63 -4.25 -6.53
C SER A 98 5.60 -5.27 -7.03
N ALA A 99 4.90 -5.94 -6.13
CA ALA A 99 3.86 -6.90 -6.49
C ALA A 99 2.68 -6.21 -7.20
N LEU A 100 2.29 -5.01 -6.76
CA LEU A 100 1.21 -4.23 -7.38
C LEU A 100 1.62 -3.61 -8.73
N ASP A 101 2.90 -3.30 -8.94
CA ASP A 101 3.44 -2.86 -10.24
C ASP A 101 3.36 -3.96 -11.31
N GLU A 102 3.52 -5.22 -10.91
CA GLU A 102 3.32 -6.37 -11.79
C GLU A 102 1.83 -6.62 -12.11
N MET A 103 0.92 -6.00 -11.37
CA MET A 103 -0.52 -6.07 -11.62
C MET A 103 -0.99 -4.98 -12.59
N VAL A 104 -2.05 -5.29 -13.34
CA VAL A 104 -2.68 -4.32 -14.25
C VAL A 104 -3.53 -3.33 -13.44
N LEU A 105 -2.94 -2.19 -13.09
CA LEU A 105 -3.65 -1.04 -12.52
C LEU A 105 -4.08 -0.08 -13.64
N ASN A 106 -5.36 0.28 -13.67
CA ASN A 106 -5.85 1.30 -14.59
C ASN A 106 -5.43 2.72 -14.15
N ALA A 107 -5.59 3.72 -15.02
CA ALA A 107 -5.18 5.09 -14.71
C ALA A 107 -5.87 5.69 -13.48
N THR A 108 -7.16 5.39 -13.29
CA THR A 108 -7.93 5.83 -12.12
C THR A 108 -7.36 5.22 -10.84
N GLU A 109 -7.15 3.90 -10.83
CA GLU A 109 -6.55 3.16 -9.71
C GLU A 109 -5.18 3.69 -9.36
N LYS A 110 -4.30 3.88 -10.36
CA LYS A 110 -2.96 4.45 -10.14
C LYS A 110 -3.02 5.79 -9.44
N VAL A 111 -3.90 6.71 -9.83
CA VAL A 111 -4.02 8.02 -9.17
C VAL A 111 -4.56 7.89 -7.75
N ILE A 112 -5.56 7.04 -7.52
CA ILE A 112 -6.14 6.82 -6.19
C ILE A 112 -5.08 6.23 -5.25
N PHE A 113 -4.47 5.12 -5.64
CA PHE A 113 -3.48 4.42 -4.83
C PHE A 113 -2.20 5.23 -4.66
N ALA A 114 -1.76 5.98 -5.67
CA ALA A 114 -0.61 6.86 -5.51
C ALA A 114 -0.79 7.92 -4.43
N ARG A 115 -2.01 8.46 -4.28
CA ARG A 115 -2.33 9.44 -3.25
C ARG A 115 -2.45 8.78 -1.88
N GLU A 116 -3.09 7.61 -1.83
CA GLU A 116 -3.24 6.82 -0.61
C GLU A 116 -1.90 6.38 -0.04
N PHE A 117 -0.98 5.92 -0.89
CA PHE A 117 0.30 5.32 -0.48
C PHE A 117 1.52 6.22 -0.72
N PHE A 118 1.28 7.50 -1.06
CA PHE A 118 2.31 8.49 -1.38
C PHE A 118 3.32 8.02 -2.46
N HIS A 119 2.85 7.25 -3.44
CA HIS A 119 3.68 6.65 -4.49
C HIS A 119 3.62 7.46 -5.80
N ILE A 120 4.53 8.43 -5.93
CA ILE A 120 4.58 9.39 -7.05
C ILE A 120 4.66 8.74 -8.45
N PRO A 121 5.37 7.62 -8.69
CA PRO A 121 5.41 6.99 -10.01
C PRO A 121 4.02 6.60 -10.54
N TRP A 122 3.15 6.00 -9.71
CA TRP A 122 1.77 5.71 -10.10
C TRP A 122 0.98 6.97 -10.40
N LEU A 123 1.16 8.04 -9.62
CA LEU A 123 0.47 9.31 -9.87
C LEU A 123 0.81 9.86 -11.26
N ARG A 124 2.11 9.86 -11.59
CA ARG A 124 2.62 10.32 -12.89
C ARG A 124 2.04 9.48 -14.01
N GLN A 125 2.12 8.15 -13.91
CA GLN A 125 1.62 7.24 -14.93
C GLN A 125 0.11 7.39 -15.16
N GLY A 126 -0.66 7.57 -14.10
CA GLY A 126 -2.11 7.79 -14.20
C GLY A 126 -2.45 9.11 -14.90
N TYR A 127 -1.76 10.20 -14.56
CA TYR A 127 -1.94 11.49 -15.25
C TYR A 127 -1.44 11.49 -16.69
N GLU A 128 -0.31 10.85 -16.97
CA GLU A 128 0.21 10.69 -18.34
C GLU A 128 -0.78 9.91 -19.21
N THR A 129 -1.36 8.85 -18.67
CA THR A 129 -2.42 8.10 -19.35
C THR A 129 -3.62 9.00 -19.65
N PHE A 130 -4.07 9.83 -18.69
CA PHE A 130 -5.15 10.79 -18.92
C PHE A 130 -4.82 11.80 -20.02
N ILE A 131 -3.60 12.34 -20.01
CA ILE A 131 -3.10 13.35 -20.97
C ILE A 131 -3.02 12.78 -22.39
N THR A 132 -2.67 11.50 -22.55
CA THR A 132 -2.37 10.88 -23.86
C THR A 132 -3.53 10.08 -24.45
N SER A 133 -4.49 9.60 -23.64
CA SER A 133 -5.62 8.77 -24.09
C SER A 133 -6.51 9.49 -25.10
N VAL A 134 -7.08 8.81 -26.11
CA VAL A 134 -8.00 9.46 -27.07
C VAL A 134 -9.20 10.10 -26.37
N GLN A 135 -9.78 9.37 -25.41
CA GLN A 135 -10.85 9.85 -24.53
C GLN A 135 -10.36 9.80 -23.07
N PRO A 136 -10.13 10.95 -22.42
CA PRO A 136 -9.74 10.97 -21.01
C PRO A 136 -10.81 10.37 -20.11
N SER A 137 -10.39 9.69 -19.03
CA SER A 137 -11.31 9.00 -18.10
C SER A 137 -12.14 10.01 -17.29
N GLU A 138 -13.46 10.02 -17.52
CA GLU A 138 -14.41 10.82 -16.72
C GLU A 138 -14.44 10.38 -15.26
N GLU A 139 -14.30 9.07 -15.01
CA GLU A 139 -14.19 8.51 -13.67
C GLU A 139 -13.00 9.12 -12.94
N LEU A 140 -11.82 9.14 -13.57
CA LEU A 140 -10.63 9.76 -13.00
C LEU A 140 -10.84 11.26 -12.75
N ALA A 141 -11.43 11.98 -13.71
CA ALA A 141 -11.74 13.40 -13.54
C ALA A 141 -12.63 13.66 -12.32
N GLY A 142 -13.60 12.77 -12.05
CA GLY A 142 -14.47 12.83 -10.87
C GLY A 142 -13.78 12.49 -9.54
N ARG A 143 -12.58 11.89 -9.55
CA ARG A 143 -11.81 11.49 -8.35
C ARG A 143 -10.70 12.47 -7.97
N ILE A 144 -10.52 13.56 -8.74
CA ILE A 144 -9.48 14.57 -8.53
C ILE A 144 -10.08 15.98 -8.44
N SER A 145 -9.32 16.96 -7.94
CA SER A 145 -9.82 18.33 -7.84
C SER A 145 -10.03 18.94 -9.23
N ALA A 146 -11.02 19.82 -9.35
CA ALA A 146 -11.29 20.55 -10.59
C ALA A 146 -10.04 21.31 -11.10
N GLU A 147 -9.26 21.90 -10.19
CA GLU A 147 -7.98 22.52 -10.53
C GLU A 147 -7.00 21.52 -11.19
N THR A 148 -6.90 20.30 -10.67
CA THR A 148 -6.07 19.25 -11.27
C THR A 148 -6.59 18.87 -12.65
N VAL A 149 -7.91 18.71 -12.81
CA VAL A 149 -8.54 18.40 -14.11
C VAL A 149 -8.16 19.46 -15.15
N VAL A 150 -8.31 20.75 -14.82
CA VAL A 150 -7.94 21.86 -15.71
C VAL A 150 -6.47 21.79 -16.11
N LYS A 151 -5.56 21.56 -15.14
CA LYS A 151 -4.13 21.42 -15.43
C LYS A 151 -3.83 20.24 -16.37
N LEU A 152 -4.53 19.11 -16.20
CA LEU A 152 -4.37 17.94 -17.08
C LEU A 152 -4.88 18.22 -18.51
N PHE A 153 -6.00 18.92 -18.67
CA PHE A 153 -6.50 19.31 -19.99
C PHE A 153 -5.55 20.31 -20.69
N LEU A 154 -5.03 21.30 -19.97
CA LEU A 154 -4.02 22.22 -20.53
C LEU A 154 -2.75 21.46 -20.96
N ALA A 155 -2.28 20.51 -20.15
CA ALA A 155 -1.15 19.66 -20.49
C ALA A 155 -1.42 18.81 -21.74
N ARG A 156 -2.65 18.32 -21.91
CA ARG A 156 -3.09 17.58 -23.09
C ARG A 156 -3.12 18.43 -24.36
N GLU A 157 -3.65 19.64 -24.32
CA GLU A 157 -3.62 20.56 -25.47
C GLU A 157 -2.18 20.88 -25.89
N TYR A 158 -1.32 21.14 -24.91
CA TYR A 158 0.10 21.38 -25.14
C TYR A 158 0.80 20.14 -25.75
N HIS A 159 0.51 18.95 -25.25
CA HIS A 159 1.02 17.69 -25.81
C HIS A 159 0.58 17.47 -27.27
N GLY A 160 -0.70 17.71 -27.57
CA GLY A 160 -1.25 17.60 -28.93
C GLY A 160 -0.59 18.57 -29.92
N SER A 161 -0.39 19.82 -29.52
CA SER A 161 0.28 20.82 -30.37
C SER A 161 1.72 20.40 -30.72
N LYS A 162 2.51 19.94 -29.73
CA LYS A 162 3.88 19.46 -29.97
C LYS A 162 3.94 18.28 -30.93
N SER A 163 3.04 17.31 -30.79
CA SER A 163 3.00 16.15 -31.68
C SER A 163 2.75 16.56 -33.15
N SER A 164 1.97 17.60 -33.40
CA SER A 164 1.74 18.12 -34.76
C SER A 164 2.93 18.90 -35.33
N TYR A 165 3.75 19.54 -34.49
CA TYR A 165 4.96 20.26 -34.92
C TYR A 165 6.12 19.31 -35.24
N CYS A 166 6.26 18.18 -34.53
CA CYS A 166 7.35 17.21 -34.79
C CYS A 166 7.11 16.30 -36.02
N GLN A 167 5.92 16.36 -36.63
CA GLN A 167 5.57 15.58 -37.83
C GLN A 167 5.64 16.39 -39.14
N LYS A 168 6.10 17.65 -39.08
CA LYS A 168 6.36 18.52 -40.23
C LYS A 168 7.86 18.73 -40.40
#